data_AF-A0A2S7VJH8-F1
#
_entry.id   AF-A0A2S7VJH8-F1
#
_cell.length_a   1.000
_cell.length_b   1.000
_cell.length_c   1.000
_cell.angle_alpha   90.00
_cell.angle_beta   90.00
_cell.angle_gamma   90.00
#
_symmetry.space_group_name_H-M   'P 1'
#
loop_
_entity.id
_entity.type
_entity.pdbx_description
1 polymer ?
#
loop_
_entity_poly.entity_id
_entity_poly.type
_entity_poly.pdbx_seq_one_letter_code
_entity_poly.pdbx_strand_id
1 'polypeptide(L)'
;MVNSQSILIVDDSVIIQQTTKLILLKAKFEAQRIYFASNAQDAIKLCQRNVFDIIFIDFNLGLGSTGLQLLERLHHNQLITHHPLIFIVTADDSESILMGFSEYQPTDYLIKPFRLETLTSRINVHFNKHKFEDTVFNIYQSKGWLGVQEYIENYSYCDKYWSSVTTLAKRLLLNKMTVNYDDIDVMLNSLLQQNDYVPAKLLLAQLWLEQNKFDQLTPLLTSINSSSPQQHLTLLDLKARSALKQNRISMGYEFWLAAHKVSRNNLYRLFGLIWIEFCLQHDTEIERHIREACFSLRFSIWDKPQNYAFLVWVQLQQYNKKHQSIEKLWGSINQQQKITKHDRPYIYLLQAYQAAENNSNLIAYREFMNALNYVEHHEYNELPSEFLIIALSTAIKLSMHTYIIKFVKELTEIFNLQPNEPHNVIKLMWLKTQTAKINENKCAEYSYALQLVKQKQFVTAGQTLFKLWPLYRFDITLARCIVELFARGYLDLYVSEKNTVNEARWVFESQDIKPEWYKTLKTKHSVLNKLLY
;
A
#
# COMPACT_ATOMS: atom_id res chain seq x y z
N MET A 1 -15.30 -22.39 34.51
CA MET A 1 -14.75 -23.37 33.55
C MET A 1 -15.29 -23.03 32.18
N VAL A 2 -14.38 -22.97 31.22
CA VAL A 2 -14.52 -22.45 29.85
C VAL A 2 -14.46 -23.71 28.99
N ASN A 3 -15.54 -24.51 28.95
CA ASN A 3 -15.50 -25.84 28.32
C ASN A 3 -16.21 -25.90 26.96
N SER A 4 -17.07 -24.92 26.65
CA SER A 4 -17.92 -24.85 25.46
C SER A 4 -17.36 -23.93 24.37
N GLN A 5 -16.06 -23.63 24.39
CA GLN A 5 -15.42 -22.69 23.47
C GLN A 5 -15.01 -23.41 22.19
N SER A 6 -15.21 -22.77 21.04
CA SER A 6 -14.69 -23.23 19.76
C SER A 6 -13.22 -22.83 19.63
N ILE A 7 -12.36 -23.80 19.32
CA ILE A 7 -10.91 -23.60 19.25
C ILE A 7 -10.40 -23.98 17.87
N LEU A 8 -9.60 -23.11 17.27
CA LEU A 8 -8.84 -23.40 16.06
C LEU A 8 -7.35 -23.54 16.40
N ILE A 9 -6.72 -24.64 15.97
CA ILE A 9 -5.27 -24.84 16.04
C ILE A 9 -4.72 -24.79 14.62
N VAL A 10 -3.85 -23.83 14.35
CA VAL A 10 -3.18 -23.64 13.06
C VAL A 10 -1.70 -23.93 13.21
N ASP A 11 -1.24 -25.04 12.66
CA ASP A 11 0.14 -25.52 12.78
C ASP A 11 0.41 -26.52 11.64
N ASP A 12 1.55 -26.43 10.95
CA ASP A 12 1.85 -27.32 9.82
C ASP A 12 2.19 -28.76 10.28
N SER A 13 2.55 -28.93 11.55
CA SER A 13 2.88 -30.21 12.16
C SER A 13 1.66 -30.87 12.79
N VAL A 14 1.20 -31.96 12.17
CA VAL A 14 0.12 -32.81 12.70
C VAL A 14 0.44 -33.29 14.12
N ILE A 15 1.71 -33.54 14.45
CA ILE A 15 2.13 -33.96 15.79
C ILE A 15 1.86 -32.85 16.82
N ILE A 16 2.18 -31.60 16.48
CA ILE A 16 1.96 -30.46 17.38
C ILE A 16 0.47 -30.18 17.53
N GLN A 17 -0.31 -30.29 16.44
CA GLN A 17 -1.77 -30.20 16.48
C GLN A 17 -2.37 -31.22 17.45
N GLN A 18 -1.99 -32.51 17.34
CA GLN A 18 -2.51 -33.57 18.22
C GLN A 18 -2.05 -33.39 19.66
N THR A 19 -0.80 -32.97 19.88
CA THR A 19 -0.27 -32.72 21.23
C THR A 19 -1.03 -31.57 21.90
N THR A 20 -1.24 -30.47 21.19
CA THR A 20 -2.03 -29.33 21.67
C THR A 20 -3.47 -29.73 21.95
N LYS A 21 -4.09 -30.55 21.08
CA LYS A 21 -5.42 -31.13 21.32
C LYS A 21 -5.46 -31.91 22.63
N LEU A 22 -4.51 -32.82 22.86
CA LEU A 22 -4.46 -33.63 24.07
C LEU A 22 -4.35 -32.77 25.34
N ILE A 23 -3.58 -31.67 25.29
CA ILE A 23 -3.49 -30.72 26.39
C ILE A 23 -4.86 -30.05 26.62
N LEU A 24 -5.53 -29.59 25.57
CA LEU A 24 -6.86 -28.96 25.67
C LEU A 24 -7.94 -29.94 26.20
N LEU A 25 -7.89 -31.22 25.80
CA LEU A 25 -8.81 -32.24 26.33
C LEU A 25 -8.59 -32.46 27.83
N LYS A 26 -7.32 -32.50 28.28
CA LYS A 26 -6.99 -32.56 29.72
C LYS A 26 -7.47 -31.31 30.47
N ALA A 27 -7.46 -30.16 29.79
CA ALA A 27 -8.05 -28.91 30.27
C ALA A 27 -9.59 -28.87 30.24
N LYS A 28 -10.25 -29.98 29.88
CA LYS A 28 -11.72 -30.15 29.85
C LYS A 28 -12.44 -29.41 28.71
N PHE A 29 -11.73 -29.02 27.64
CA PHE A 29 -12.39 -28.58 26.39
C PHE A 29 -13.02 -29.76 25.64
N GLU A 30 -14.13 -29.51 24.97
CA GLU A 30 -14.84 -30.52 24.18
C GLU A 30 -14.11 -30.89 22.88
N ALA A 31 -13.88 -32.17 22.64
CA ALA A 31 -13.15 -32.67 21.47
C ALA A 31 -13.77 -32.25 20.13
N GLN A 32 -15.09 -32.17 20.07
CA GLN A 32 -15.87 -31.79 18.88
C GLN A 32 -15.76 -30.31 18.52
N ARG A 33 -15.24 -29.47 19.44
CA ARG A 33 -15.09 -28.02 19.27
C ARG A 33 -13.65 -27.61 18.97
N ILE A 34 -12.75 -28.58 18.79
CA ILE A 34 -11.35 -28.35 18.45
C ILE A 34 -11.14 -28.66 16.97
N TYR A 35 -10.76 -27.64 16.22
CA TYR A 35 -10.56 -27.68 14.77
C TYR A 35 -9.08 -27.50 14.43
N PHE A 36 -8.68 -28.02 13.28
CA PHE A 36 -7.29 -27.99 12.81
C PHE A 36 -7.20 -27.33 11.44
N ALA A 37 -6.13 -26.57 11.23
CA ALA A 37 -5.68 -26.12 9.92
C ALA A 37 -4.17 -26.33 9.79
N SER A 38 -3.73 -26.95 8.70
CA SER A 38 -2.31 -27.21 8.45
C SER A 38 -1.60 -26.09 7.70
N ASN A 39 -2.32 -25.04 7.31
CA ASN A 39 -1.79 -23.88 6.60
C ASN A 39 -2.75 -22.68 6.74
N ALA A 40 -2.29 -21.50 6.35
CA ALA A 40 -3.07 -20.27 6.43
C ALA A 40 -4.37 -20.29 5.60
N GLN A 41 -4.35 -20.91 4.42
CA GLN A 41 -5.52 -20.92 3.53
C GLN A 41 -6.69 -21.73 4.12
N ASP A 42 -6.38 -22.87 4.75
CA ASP A 42 -7.38 -23.70 5.40
C ASP A 42 -7.92 -23.04 6.68
N ALA A 43 -7.06 -22.35 7.44
CA ALA A 43 -7.48 -21.53 8.56
C ALA A 43 -8.46 -20.42 8.13
N ILE A 44 -8.14 -19.69 7.05
CA ILE A 44 -9.04 -18.65 6.49
C ILE A 44 -10.40 -19.24 6.13
N LYS A 45 -10.44 -20.38 5.41
CA LYS A 45 -11.70 -21.06 5.04
C LYS A 45 -12.51 -21.48 6.28
N LEU A 46 -11.84 -21.91 7.33
CA LEU A 46 -12.51 -22.28 8.59
C LEU A 46 -13.09 -21.04 9.28
N CYS A 47 -12.35 -19.94 9.38
CA CYS A 47 -12.83 -18.68 9.96
C CYS A 47 -13.95 -18.03 9.13
N GLN A 48 -14.02 -18.29 7.82
CA GLN A 48 -15.15 -17.85 6.99
C GLN A 48 -16.45 -18.62 7.29
N ARG A 49 -16.35 -19.83 7.83
CA ARG A 49 -17.50 -20.73 8.05
C ARG A 49 -17.90 -20.86 9.52
N ASN A 50 -16.98 -20.57 10.42
CA ASN A 50 -17.13 -20.78 11.86
C ASN A 50 -16.60 -19.58 12.63
N VAL A 51 -17.20 -19.34 13.79
CA VAL A 51 -16.69 -18.39 14.79
C VAL A 51 -15.89 -19.18 15.84
N PHE A 52 -14.65 -18.77 16.08
CA PHE A 52 -13.76 -19.38 17.07
C PHE A 52 -13.56 -18.44 18.24
N ASP A 53 -13.59 -18.94 19.47
CA ASP A 53 -13.33 -18.16 20.68
C ASP A 53 -11.82 -18.07 20.97
N ILE A 54 -11.07 -19.11 20.58
CA ILE A 54 -9.62 -19.21 20.78
C ILE A 54 -8.98 -19.68 19.48
N ILE A 55 -7.91 -19.00 19.04
CA ILE A 55 -7.12 -19.37 17.88
C ILE A 55 -5.65 -19.49 18.30
N PHE A 56 -5.07 -20.68 18.13
CA PHE A 56 -3.64 -20.91 18.23
C PHE A 56 -3.04 -20.81 16.83
N ILE A 57 -2.06 -19.93 16.64
CA ILE A 57 -1.40 -19.70 15.36
C ILE A 57 0.08 -19.99 15.52
N ASP A 58 0.58 -21.02 14.84
CA ASP A 58 2.02 -21.22 14.72
C ASP A 58 2.66 -20.10 13.90
N PHE A 59 3.83 -19.63 14.33
CA PHE A 59 4.59 -18.66 13.56
C PHE A 59 5.02 -19.21 12.19
N ASN A 60 5.54 -20.45 12.18
CA ASN A 60 6.02 -21.09 10.97
C ASN A 60 4.97 -22.08 10.45
N LEU A 61 4.31 -21.74 9.35
CA LEU A 61 3.30 -22.62 8.72
C LEU A 61 3.85 -23.34 7.48
N GLY A 62 5.18 -23.58 7.47
CA GLY A 62 5.86 -24.30 6.41
C GLY A 62 5.83 -23.55 5.07
N LEU A 63 5.52 -24.28 3.99
CA LEU A 63 5.47 -23.71 2.64
C LEU A 63 4.19 -22.87 2.46
N GLY A 64 4.35 -21.56 2.27
CA GLY A 64 3.23 -20.65 1.99
C GLY A 64 3.27 -19.40 2.86
N SER A 65 2.10 -19.00 3.36
CA SER A 65 1.99 -17.84 4.25
C SER A 65 2.51 -18.17 5.64
N THR A 66 3.18 -17.22 6.30
CA THR A 66 3.54 -17.33 7.72
C THR A 66 2.33 -17.13 8.64
N GLY A 67 2.47 -17.46 9.93
CA GLY A 67 1.45 -17.17 10.94
C GLY A 67 1.15 -15.68 11.07
N LEU A 68 2.16 -14.82 10.87
CA LEU A 68 1.97 -13.36 10.87
C LEU A 68 1.10 -12.90 9.69
N GLN A 69 1.37 -13.42 8.49
CA GLN A 69 0.56 -13.11 7.29
C GLN A 69 -0.86 -13.69 7.39
N LEU A 70 -1.04 -14.84 8.05
CA LEU A 70 -2.37 -15.35 8.39
C LEU A 70 -3.10 -14.36 9.29
N LEU A 71 -2.50 -13.95 10.40
CA LEU A 71 -3.12 -13.02 11.34
C LEU A 71 -3.48 -11.68 10.66
N GLU A 72 -2.55 -11.14 9.87
CA GLU A 72 -2.78 -9.95 9.04
C GLU A 72 -4.02 -10.14 8.15
N ARG A 73 -4.13 -11.28 7.46
CA ARG A 73 -5.24 -11.55 6.55
C ARG A 73 -6.57 -11.78 7.29
N LEU A 74 -6.55 -12.40 8.47
CA LEU A 74 -7.76 -12.55 9.30
C LEU A 74 -8.30 -11.17 9.72
N HIS A 75 -7.43 -10.24 10.13
CA HIS A 75 -7.82 -8.86 10.44
C HIS A 75 -8.32 -8.11 9.20
N HIS A 76 -7.55 -8.13 8.10
CA HIS A 76 -7.90 -7.43 6.86
C HIS A 76 -9.25 -7.89 6.29
N ASN A 77 -9.52 -9.19 6.32
CA ASN A 77 -10.77 -9.76 5.83
C ASN A 77 -11.91 -9.72 6.87
N GLN A 78 -11.70 -9.07 8.01
CA GLN A 78 -12.69 -8.92 9.09
C GLN A 78 -13.25 -10.26 9.61
N LEU A 79 -12.42 -11.31 9.64
CA LEU A 79 -12.83 -12.66 10.05
C LEU A 79 -12.75 -12.91 11.57
N ILE A 80 -12.24 -11.94 12.32
CA ILE A 80 -12.00 -12.02 13.77
C ILE A 80 -12.48 -10.75 14.49
N THR A 81 -13.53 -10.10 13.98
CA THR A 81 -14.11 -8.86 14.53
C THR A 81 -14.77 -9.04 15.90
N HIS A 82 -15.11 -10.27 16.27
CA HIS A 82 -15.61 -10.62 17.61
C HIS A 82 -14.49 -10.74 18.66
N HIS A 83 -13.24 -10.42 18.30
CA HIS A 83 -12.07 -10.38 19.19
C HIS A 83 -11.78 -11.70 19.93
N PRO A 84 -11.51 -12.81 19.21
CA PRO A 84 -11.12 -14.05 19.87
C PRO A 84 -9.80 -13.94 20.62
N LEU A 85 -9.55 -14.86 21.55
CA LEU A 85 -8.22 -15.00 22.14
C LEU A 85 -7.26 -15.58 21.11
N ILE A 86 -6.22 -14.83 20.74
CA ILE A 86 -5.23 -15.23 19.74
C ILE A 86 -3.91 -15.52 20.44
N PHE A 87 -3.52 -16.78 20.44
CA PHE A 87 -2.25 -17.23 20.98
C PHE A 87 -1.28 -17.49 19.83
N ILE A 88 -0.17 -16.75 19.80
CA ILE A 88 0.94 -17.05 18.90
C ILE A 88 1.76 -18.15 19.53
N VAL A 89 1.96 -19.24 18.79
CA VAL A 89 2.72 -20.41 19.24
C VAL A 89 3.99 -20.47 18.42
N THR A 90 5.15 -20.62 19.05
CA THR A 90 6.44 -20.58 18.34
C THR A 90 7.49 -21.41 19.05
N ALA A 91 8.45 -21.94 18.31
CA ALA A 91 9.67 -22.55 18.86
C ALA A 91 10.81 -21.52 19.06
N ASP A 92 10.64 -20.32 18.52
CA ASP A 92 11.61 -19.22 18.51
C ASP A 92 11.09 -18.07 19.37
N ASP A 93 11.85 -17.70 20.40
CA ASP A 93 11.54 -16.65 21.37
C ASP A 93 12.25 -15.31 21.07
N SER A 94 12.83 -15.18 19.87
CA SER A 94 13.51 -13.96 19.44
C SER A 94 12.58 -12.75 19.46
N GLU A 95 13.13 -11.64 19.94
CA GLU A 95 12.42 -10.36 20.02
C GLU A 95 11.87 -9.91 18.65
N SER A 96 12.58 -10.20 17.55
CA SER A 96 12.14 -9.87 16.19
C SER A 96 10.80 -10.51 15.80
N ILE A 97 10.54 -11.75 16.23
CA ILE A 97 9.27 -12.43 15.93
C ILE A 97 8.15 -11.84 16.78
N LEU A 98 8.41 -11.69 18.08
CA LEU A 98 7.45 -11.11 19.03
C LEU A 98 7.04 -9.70 18.61
N MET A 99 7.99 -8.88 18.16
CA MET A 99 7.73 -7.53 17.70
C MET A 99 6.94 -7.49 16.40
N GLY A 100 7.18 -8.42 15.47
CA GLY A 100 6.38 -8.52 14.24
C GLY A 100 4.90 -8.76 14.51
N PHE A 101 4.56 -9.65 15.45
CA PHE A 101 3.16 -9.88 15.84
C PHE A 101 2.58 -8.77 16.71
N SER A 102 3.40 -8.06 17.48
CA SER A 102 2.93 -7.03 18.41
C SER A 102 2.08 -5.94 17.75
N GLU A 103 2.30 -5.69 16.46
CA GLU A 103 1.53 -4.74 15.65
C GLU A 103 0.07 -5.17 15.44
N TYR A 104 -0.21 -6.47 15.47
CA TYR A 104 -1.56 -7.05 15.43
C TYR A 104 -2.09 -7.42 16.82
N GLN A 105 -1.30 -7.16 17.87
CA GLN A 105 -1.71 -7.25 19.28
C GLN A 105 -2.37 -8.60 19.64
N PRO A 106 -1.70 -9.74 19.44
CA PRO A 106 -2.22 -11.02 19.88
C PRO A 106 -2.44 -11.01 21.40
N THR A 107 -3.30 -11.90 21.86
CA THR A 107 -3.61 -12.05 23.28
C THR A 107 -2.39 -12.46 24.09
N ASP A 108 -1.63 -13.44 23.59
CA ASP A 108 -0.45 -13.95 24.29
C ASP A 108 0.47 -14.77 23.36
N TYR A 109 1.66 -15.09 23.86
CA TYR A 109 2.67 -15.89 23.18
C TYR A 109 3.02 -17.15 23.97
N LEU A 110 3.04 -18.30 23.31
CA LEU A 110 3.39 -19.60 23.89
C LEU A 110 4.63 -20.17 23.22
N ILE A 111 5.67 -20.44 24.02
CA ILE A 111 6.88 -21.11 23.55
C ILE A 111 6.64 -22.62 23.59
N LYS A 112 6.97 -23.30 22.48
CA LYS A 112 6.91 -24.76 22.35
C LYS A 112 8.17 -25.39 22.99
N PRO A 113 8.03 -26.52 23.73
CA PRO A 113 6.78 -27.15 24.17
C PRO A 113 6.20 -26.47 25.42
N PHE A 114 4.88 -26.37 25.50
CA PHE A 114 4.17 -25.83 26.67
C PHE A 114 3.40 -26.92 27.44
N ARG A 115 3.23 -26.71 28.75
CA ARG A 115 2.54 -27.64 29.65
C ARG A 115 1.07 -27.26 29.86
N LEU A 116 0.27 -28.23 30.32
CA LEU A 116 -1.15 -28.05 30.66
C LEU A 116 -1.38 -26.88 31.61
N GLU A 117 -0.60 -26.79 32.68
CA GLU A 117 -0.74 -25.74 33.71
C GLU A 117 -0.50 -24.34 33.12
N THR A 118 0.54 -24.19 32.29
CA THR A 118 0.85 -22.92 31.63
C THR A 118 -0.26 -22.51 30.67
N LEU A 119 -0.75 -23.44 29.84
CA LEU A 119 -1.82 -23.16 28.89
C LEU A 119 -3.12 -22.81 29.60
N THR A 120 -3.53 -23.61 30.59
CA THR A 120 -4.80 -23.38 31.31
C THR A 120 -4.77 -22.10 32.12
N SER A 121 -3.65 -21.81 32.79
CA SER A 121 -3.48 -20.55 33.52
C SER A 121 -3.64 -19.34 32.59
N ARG A 122 -2.92 -19.30 31.46
CA ARG A 122 -2.98 -18.19 30.51
C ARG A 122 -4.36 -18.03 29.87
N ILE A 123 -4.97 -19.13 29.41
CA ILE A 123 -6.34 -19.08 28.88
C ILE A 123 -7.30 -18.52 29.93
N ASN A 124 -7.27 -19.02 31.17
CA ASN A 124 -8.19 -18.56 32.22
C ASN A 124 -8.00 -17.08 32.56
N VAL A 125 -6.76 -16.60 32.64
CA VAL A 125 -6.47 -15.18 32.91
C VAL A 125 -7.06 -14.29 31.80
N HIS A 126 -6.79 -14.62 30.54
CA HIS A 126 -7.26 -13.82 29.42
C HIS A 126 -8.78 -13.93 29.20
N PHE A 127 -9.37 -15.10 29.43
CA PHE A 127 -10.82 -15.28 29.30
C PHE A 127 -11.58 -14.48 30.36
N ASN A 128 -11.10 -14.49 31.60
CA ASN A 128 -11.69 -13.69 32.68
C ASN A 128 -11.53 -12.19 32.40
N LYS A 129 -10.38 -11.77 31.85
CA LYS A 129 -10.14 -10.40 31.42
C LYS A 129 -11.12 -9.98 30.32
N HIS A 130 -11.25 -10.77 29.25
CA HIS A 130 -12.16 -10.48 28.14
C HIS A 130 -13.62 -10.38 28.60
N LYS A 131 -14.07 -11.30 29.46
CA LYS A 131 -15.42 -11.26 30.03
C LYS A 131 -15.68 -9.98 30.84
N PHE A 132 -14.68 -9.53 31.59
CA PHE A 132 -14.76 -8.26 32.32
C PHE A 132 -14.84 -7.07 31.36
N GLU A 133 -13.99 -7.04 30.33
CA GLU A 133 -13.97 -6.01 29.30
C GLU A 133 -15.28 -5.95 28.50
N ASP A 134 -15.89 -7.10 28.16
CA ASP A 134 -17.21 -7.17 27.53
C ASP A 134 -18.31 -6.62 28.43
N THR A 135 -18.25 -6.91 29.73
CA THR A 135 -19.19 -6.37 30.71
C THR A 135 -19.10 -4.84 30.75
N VAL A 136 -17.88 -4.30 30.82
CA VAL A 136 -17.63 -2.85 30.77
C VAL A 136 -18.15 -2.23 29.47
N PHE A 137 -17.91 -2.87 28.33
CA PHE A 137 -18.40 -2.40 27.03
C PHE A 137 -19.93 -2.38 26.95
N ASN A 138 -20.61 -3.43 27.44
CA ASN A 138 -22.07 -3.49 27.48
C ASN A 138 -22.67 -2.42 28.40
N ILE A 139 -22.01 -2.10 29.51
CA ILE A 139 -22.40 -1.00 30.39
C ILE A 139 -22.24 0.34 29.67
N TYR A 140 -21.13 0.56 28.97
CA TYR A 140 -20.93 1.75 28.15
C TYR A 140 -22.05 1.92 27.11
N GLN A 141 -22.40 0.85 26.40
CA GLN A 141 -23.48 0.91 25.39
C GLN A 141 -24.85 1.25 25.97
N SER A 142 -25.11 0.90 27.24
CA SER A 142 -26.42 1.11 27.88
C SER A 142 -26.52 2.39 28.70
N LYS A 143 -25.42 2.82 29.34
CA LYS A 143 -25.40 3.96 30.29
C LYS A 143 -24.33 5.02 30.00
N GLY A 144 -23.57 4.87 28.92
CA GLY A 144 -22.47 5.76 28.57
C GLY A 144 -21.28 5.69 29.54
N TRP A 145 -20.38 6.68 29.45
CA TRP A 145 -19.18 6.75 30.29
C TRP A 145 -19.49 6.85 31.79
N LEU A 146 -20.51 7.62 32.19
CA LEU A 146 -20.90 7.77 33.60
C LEU A 146 -21.25 6.43 34.25
N GLY A 147 -22.02 5.58 33.57
CA GLY A 147 -22.35 4.25 34.08
C GLY A 147 -21.14 3.32 34.18
N VAL A 148 -20.14 3.50 33.32
CA VAL A 148 -18.86 2.80 33.42
C VAL A 148 -18.07 3.30 34.62
N GLN A 149 -18.01 4.61 34.86
CA GLN A 149 -17.35 5.18 36.03
C GLN A 149 -17.95 4.60 37.32
N GLU A 150 -19.27 4.64 37.49
CA GLU A 150 -19.97 4.05 38.64
C GLU A 150 -19.65 2.55 38.83
N TYR A 151 -19.59 1.79 37.72
CA TYR A 151 -19.32 0.35 37.79
C TYR A 151 -17.87 0.06 38.22
N ILE A 152 -16.90 0.77 37.63
CA ILE A 152 -15.48 0.51 37.88
C ILE A 152 -14.98 1.24 39.14
N GLU A 153 -15.67 2.25 39.66
CA GLU A 153 -15.39 2.87 40.97
C GLU A 153 -15.35 1.84 42.10
N ASN A 154 -16.15 0.77 42.01
CA ASN A 154 -16.12 -0.35 42.95
C ASN A 154 -14.83 -1.19 42.90
N TYR A 155 -13.99 -0.99 41.89
CA TYR A 155 -12.71 -1.68 41.67
C TYR A 155 -11.52 -0.70 41.71
N SER A 156 -11.73 0.52 42.21
CA SER A 156 -10.72 1.57 42.31
C SER A 156 -9.43 1.03 42.97
N TYR A 157 -8.27 1.46 42.47
CA TYR A 157 -6.91 1.10 42.93
C TYR A 157 -6.24 -0.18 42.39
N CYS A 158 -6.73 -0.81 41.31
CA CYS A 158 -6.04 -1.97 40.71
C CYS A 158 -5.72 -1.79 39.22
N ASP A 159 -4.67 -2.49 38.75
CA ASP A 159 -4.27 -2.60 37.34
C ASP A 159 -5.43 -2.93 36.38
N LYS A 160 -6.45 -3.61 36.91
CA LYS A 160 -7.66 -3.97 36.17
C LYS A 160 -8.49 -2.76 35.76
N TYR A 161 -8.51 -1.68 36.56
CA TYR A 161 -9.19 -0.42 36.22
C TYR A 161 -8.55 0.24 35.00
N TRP A 162 -7.23 0.49 35.03
CA TRP A 162 -6.56 1.23 33.96
C TRP A 162 -6.56 0.43 32.65
N SER A 163 -6.37 -0.89 32.74
CA SER A 163 -6.45 -1.77 31.59
C SER A 163 -7.85 -1.81 30.97
N SER A 164 -8.93 -1.84 31.77
CA SER A 164 -10.28 -1.94 31.20
C SER A 164 -10.72 -0.65 30.53
N VAL A 165 -10.39 0.51 31.11
CA VAL A 165 -10.65 1.83 30.53
C VAL A 165 -9.89 1.98 29.20
N THR A 166 -8.61 1.62 29.17
CA THR A 166 -7.83 1.70 27.91
C THR A 166 -8.28 0.68 26.87
N THR A 167 -8.70 -0.53 27.27
CA THR A 167 -9.33 -1.48 26.34
C THR A 167 -10.66 -0.96 25.79
N LEU A 168 -11.49 -0.33 26.62
CA LEU A 168 -12.75 0.29 26.20
C LEU A 168 -12.50 1.41 25.19
N ALA A 169 -11.63 2.37 25.53
CA ALA A 169 -11.24 3.47 24.64
C ALA A 169 -10.74 2.95 23.29
N LYS A 170 -9.87 1.93 23.30
CA LYS A 170 -9.36 1.29 22.09
C LYS A 170 -10.45 0.62 21.26
N ARG A 171 -11.38 -0.11 21.90
CA ARG A 171 -12.52 -0.75 21.21
C ARG A 171 -13.43 0.29 20.57
N LEU A 172 -13.63 1.44 21.22
CA LEU A 172 -14.40 2.56 20.68
C LEU A 172 -13.70 3.25 19.50
N LEU A 173 -12.38 3.46 19.57
CA LEU A 173 -11.60 3.99 18.45
C LEU A 173 -11.65 3.07 17.22
N LEU A 174 -11.61 1.75 17.42
CA LEU A 174 -11.71 0.78 16.32
C LEU A 174 -13.12 0.71 15.72
N ASN A 175 -14.17 0.87 16.53
CA ASN A 175 -15.56 0.88 16.10
C ASN A 175 -15.97 2.23 15.49
N LYS A 176 -15.47 2.51 14.28
CA LYS A 176 -15.68 3.76 13.52
C LYS A 176 -17.14 4.21 13.32
N MET A 177 -18.14 3.36 13.59
CA MET A 177 -19.56 3.67 13.37
C MET A 177 -20.25 4.39 14.54
N THR A 178 -19.67 4.38 15.75
CA THR A 178 -20.29 4.96 16.97
C THR A 178 -19.27 5.73 17.81
N VAL A 179 -18.40 6.50 17.16
CA VAL A 179 -17.30 7.16 17.88
C VAL A 179 -17.78 8.47 18.49
N ASN A 180 -18.08 8.44 19.79
CA ASN A 180 -18.11 9.66 20.58
C ASN A 180 -16.67 10.00 20.98
N TYR A 181 -15.97 10.73 20.12
CA TYR A 181 -14.58 11.11 20.37
C TYR A 181 -14.42 11.91 21.68
N ASP A 182 -15.45 12.65 22.08
CA ASP A 182 -15.43 13.43 23.31
C ASP A 182 -15.44 12.53 24.55
N ASP A 183 -16.23 11.44 24.53
CA ASP A 183 -16.23 10.46 25.62
C ASP A 183 -14.85 9.78 25.77
N ILE A 184 -14.18 9.47 24.65
CA ILE A 184 -12.83 8.87 24.67
C ILE A 184 -11.82 9.87 25.24
N ASP A 185 -11.88 11.13 24.81
CA ASP A 185 -11.00 12.19 25.30
C ASP A 185 -11.17 12.40 26.81
N VAL A 186 -12.40 12.55 27.29
CA VAL A 186 -12.74 12.71 28.71
C VAL A 186 -12.32 11.49 29.52
N MET A 187 -12.61 10.28 29.03
CA MET A 187 -12.23 9.01 29.66
C MET A 187 -10.71 8.93 29.86
N LEU A 188 -9.92 9.13 28.79
CA LEU A 188 -8.47 9.02 28.85
C LEU A 188 -7.85 10.14 29.70
N ASN A 189 -8.34 11.37 29.58
CA ASN A 189 -7.86 12.49 30.40
C ASN A 189 -8.18 12.29 31.88
N SER A 190 -9.36 11.75 32.23
CA SER A 190 -9.70 11.44 33.62
C SER A 190 -8.77 10.39 34.24
N LEU A 191 -8.34 9.40 33.44
CA LEU A 191 -7.36 8.40 33.86
C LEU A 191 -5.99 9.05 34.08
N LEU A 192 -5.55 9.92 33.17
CA LEU A 192 -4.25 10.58 33.22
C LEU A 192 -4.12 11.62 34.33
N GLN A 193 -5.23 12.20 34.81
CA GLN A 193 -5.23 13.05 36.00
C GLN A 193 -4.85 12.29 37.28
N GLN A 194 -5.16 10.99 37.34
CA GLN A 194 -4.92 10.16 38.52
C GLN A 194 -3.56 9.48 38.48
N ASN A 195 -3.09 9.05 37.31
CA ASN A 195 -1.83 8.32 37.15
C ASN A 195 -1.15 8.61 35.81
N ASP A 196 0.19 8.58 35.80
CA ASP A 196 0.94 8.55 34.55
C ASP A 196 0.87 7.13 33.94
N TYR A 197 -0.04 6.94 32.97
CA TYR A 197 -0.25 5.65 32.31
C TYR A 197 0.00 5.74 30.79
N VAL A 198 1.13 5.18 30.36
CA VAL A 198 1.60 5.24 28.96
C VAL A 198 0.58 4.72 27.94
N PRO A 199 -0.12 3.58 28.14
CA PRO A 199 -1.13 3.12 27.18
C PRO A 199 -2.25 4.12 26.95
N ALA A 200 -2.69 4.86 27.99
CA ALA A 200 -3.68 5.91 27.84
C ALA A 200 -3.13 7.11 27.05
N LYS A 201 -1.88 7.53 27.31
CA LYS A 201 -1.21 8.59 26.53
C LYS A 201 -1.09 8.23 25.04
N LEU A 202 -0.77 6.98 24.72
CA LEU A 202 -0.67 6.52 23.32
C LEU A 202 -2.04 6.52 22.61
N LEU A 203 -3.10 6.07 23.29
CA LEU A 203 -4.46 6.11 22.74
C LEU A 203 -4.96 7.55 22.55
N LEU A 204 -4.65 8.45 23.49
CA LEU A 204 -4.99 9.87 23.39
C LEU A 204 -4.23 10.54 22.24
N ALA A 205 -2.95 10.21 22.07
CA ALA A 205 -2.17 10.66 20.93
C ALA A 205 -2.72 10.14 19.59
N GLN A 206 -3.19 8.88 19.55
CA GLN A 206 -3.87 8.35 18.37
C GLN A 206 -5.16 9.12 18.07
N LEU A 207 -5.99 9.38 19.08
CA LEU A 207 -7.21 10.17 18.96
C LEU A 207 -6.95 11.57 18.40
N TRP A 208 -6.01 12.31 19.00
CA TRP A 208 -5.66 13.66 18.55
C TRP A 208 -5.02 13.68 17.17
N LEU A 209 -4.30 12.62 16.79
CA LEU A 209 -3.78 12.44 15.44
C LEU A 209 -4.91 12.26 14.42
N GLU A 210 -5.96 11.50 14.75
CA GLU A 210 -7.15 11.34 13.90
C GLU A 210 -7.93 12.66 13.77
N GLN A 211 -7.99 13.46 14.84
CA GLN A 211 -8.60 14.79 14.87
C GLN A 211 -7.71 15.93 14.31
N ASN A 212 -6.47 15.64 13.93
CA ASN A 212 -5.46 16.61 13.48
C ASN A 212 -5.16 17.74 14.50
N LYS A 213 -5.28 17.48 15.81
CA LYS A 213 -4.96 18.43 16.89
C LYS A 213 -3.44 18.46 17.19
N PHE A 214 -2.65 18.97 16.23
CA PHE A 214 -1.18 18.90 16.31
C PHE A 214 -0.54 19.70 17.46
N ASP A 215 -1.17 20.81 17.86
CA ASP A 215 -0.67 21.68 18.94
C ASP A 215 -0.63 20.96 20.30
N GLN A 216 -1.63 20.10 20.55
CA GLN A 216 -1.69 19.28 21.76
C GLN A 216 -0.92 17.96 21.60
N LEU A 217 -0.96 17.38 20.40
CA LEU A 217 -0.32 16.09 20.09
C LEU A 217 1.20 16.13 20.24
N THR A 218 1.86 17.15 19.69
CA THR A 218 3.32 17.24 19.67
C THR A 218 3.94 17.22 21.08
N PRO A 219 3.51 18.07 22.04
CA PRO A 219 4.03 18.01 23.41
C PRO A 219 3.70 16.69 24.12
N LEU A 220 2.52 16.12 23.90
CA LEU A 220 2.17 14.81 24.45
C LEU A 220 3.14 13.72 23.98
N LEU A 221 3.39 13.63 22.66
CA LEU A 221 4.32 12.64 22.09
C LEU A 221 5.76 12.79 22.60
N THR A 222 6.19 14.02 22.92
CA THR A 222 7.51 14.25 23.53
C THR A 222 7.57 13.85 25.00
N SER A 223 6.45 13.90 25.72
CA SER A 223 6.37 13.56 27.14
C SER A 223 6.35 12.06 27.43
N ILE A 224 6.05 11.23 26.43
CA ILE A 224 5.89 9.78 26.61
C ILE A 224 7.26 9.12 26.72
N ASN A 225 7.55 8.59 27.91
CA ASN A 225 8.65 7.68 28.15
C ASN A 225 8.13 6.24 28.04
N SER A 226 8.51 5.54 26.98
CA SER A 226 8.08 4.15 26.74
C SER A 226 8.87 3.17 27.61
N SER A 227 8.17 2.34 28.40
CA SER A 227 8.80 1.33 29.26
C SER A 227 8.95 -0.04 28.57
N SER A 228 8.16 -0.31 27.52
CA SER A 228 8.23 -1.56 26.76
C SER A 228 8.55 -1.34 25.27
N PRO A 229 9.18 -2.31 24.59
CA PRO A 229 9.46 -2.23 23.14
C PRO A 229 8.20 -2.00 22.29
N GLN A 230 7.07 -2.57 22.69
CA GLN A 230 5.78 -2.42 22.00
C GLN A 230 5.22 -1.00 22.11
N GLN A 231 5.30 -0.40 23.30
CA GLN A 231 4.93 1.00 23.51
C GLN A 231 5.88 1.92 22.72
N HIS A 232 7.17 1.59 22.69
CA HIS A 232 8.16 2.34 21.94
C HIS A 232 7.87 2.31 20.43
N LEU A 233 7.57 1.14 19.88
CA LEU A 233 7.18 0.99 18.47
C LEU A 233 5.94 1.82 18.13
N THR A 234 4.91 1.75 18.96
CA THR A 234 3.66 2.50 18.78
C THR A 234 3.91 4.01 18.83
N LEU A 235 4.75 4.46 19.78
CA LEU A 235 5.15 5.86 19.90
C LEU A 235 5.88 6.37 18.66
N LEU A 236 6.83 5.59 18.13
CA LEU A 236 7.56 5.94 16.91
C LEU A 236 6.63 6.03 15.70
N ASP A 237 5.70 5.10 15.54
CA ASP A 237 4.71 5.15 14.46
C ASP A 237 3.79 6.37 14.57
N LEU A 238 3.33 6.74 15.77
CA LEU A 238 2.52 7.94 15.98
C LEU A 238 3.32 9.22 15.70
N LYS A 239 4.59 9.28 16.11
CA LYS A 239 5.50 10.40 15.79
C LYS A 239 5.73 10.53 14.29
N ALA A 240 5.98 9.42 13.61
CA ALA A 240 6.16 9.41 12.16
C ALA A 240 4.91 9.90 11.43
N ARG A 241 3.73 9.35 11.74
CA ARG A 241 2.46 9.76 11.12
C ARG A 241 2.14 11.23 11.40
N SER A 242 2.38 11.70 12.62
CA SER A 242 2.20 13.12 12.99
C SER A 242 3.11 14.03 12.16
N ALA A 243 4.40 13.69 12.04
CA ALA A 243 5.36 14.45 11.25
C ALA A 243 5.00 14.47 9.76
N LEU A 244 4.62 13.32 9.19
CA LEU A 244 4.20 13.21 7.79
C LEU A 244 2.96 14.05 7.51
N LYS A 245 1.91 13.99 8.34
CA LYS A 245 0.72 14.85 8.18
C LYS A 245 1.04 16.34 8.25
N GLN A 246 2.06 16.73 9.02
CA GLN A 246 2.56 18.11 9.09
C GLN A 246 3.54 18.46 7.94
N ASN A 247 3.64 17.60 6.92
CA ASN A 247 4.54 17.74 5.77
C ASN A 247 6.05 17.80 6.16
N ARG A 248 6.41 17.25 7.32
CA ARG A 248 7.80 17.13 7.80
C ARG A 248 8.37 15.76 7.43
N ILE A 249 8.62 15.56 6.13
CA ILE A 249 8.92 14.25 5.54
C ILE A 249 10.19 13.61 6.11
N SER A 250 11.27 14.38 6.29
CA SER A 250 12.54 13.89 6.85
C SER A 250 12.41 13.41 8.29
N MET A 251 11.66 14.13 9.14
CA MET A 251 11.37 13.65 10.51
C MET A 251 10.50 12.39 10.49
N GLY A 252 9.49 12.35 9.60
CA GLY A 252 8.65 11.17 9.41
C GLY A 252 9.47 9.93 9.02
N TYR A 253 10.43 10.11 8.12
CA TYR A 253 11.38 9.08 7.70
C TYR A 253 12.21 8.55 8.86
N GLU A 254 12.84 9.44 9.65
CA GLU A 254 13.68 9.02 10.78
C GLU A 254 12.90 8.19 11.81
N PHE A 255 11.68 8.61 12.15
CA PHE A 255 10.84 7.85 13.08
C PHE A 255 10.41 6.49 12.53
N TRP A 256 10.00 6.41 11.26
CA TRP A 256 9.69 5.12 10.64
C TRP A 256 10.92 4.24 10.48
N LEU A 257 12.09 4.81 10.19
CA LEU A 257 13.34 4.05 10.10
C LEU A 257 13.71 3.46 11.46
N ALA A 258 13.54 4.24 12.54
CA ALA A 258 13.70 3.75 13.91
C ALA A 258 12.67 2.64 14.24
N ALA A 259 11.40 2.83 13.88
CA ALA A 259 10.35 1.83 14.09
C ALA A 259 10.62 0.52 13.31
N HIS A 260 11.12 0.63 12.07
CA HIS A 260 11.48 -0.51 11.23
C HIS A 260 12.64 -1.33 11.78
N LYS A 261 13.60 -0.68 12.47
CA LYS A 261 14.68 -1.38 13.18
C LYS A 261 14.15 -2.26 14.32
N VAL A 262 13.05 -1.85 14.96
CA VAL A 262 12.38 -2.62 16.03
C VAL A 262 11.49 -3.73 15.45
N SER A 263 10.72 -3.44 14.40
CA SER A 263 9.83 -4.39 13.73
C SER A 263 9.95 -4.28 12.20
N ARG A 264 10.53 -5.32 11.57
CA ARG A 264 10.84 -5.33 10.13
C ARG A 264 9.70 -5.81 9.23
N ASN A 265 8.65 -6.38 9.81
CA ASN A 265 7.64 -7.13 9.05
C ASN A 265 6.45 -6.26 8.61
N ASN A 266 6.41 -4.99 8.98
CA ASN A 266 5.35 -4.07 8.60
C ASN A 266 5.52 -3.58 7.15
N LEU A 267 4.80 -4.19 6.21
CA LEU A 267 4.87 -3.79 4.81
C LEU A 267 4.34 -2.36 4.57
N TYR A 268 3.35 -1.89 5.33
CA TYR A 268 2.87 -0.51 5.20
C TYR A 268 4.00 0.50 5.50
N ARG A 269 4.75 0.29 6.59
CA ARG A 269 5.91 1.11 6.96
C ARG A 269 7.03 0.97 5.94
N LEU A 270 7.34 -0.25 5.53
CA LEU A 270 8.42 -0.55 4.59
C LEU A 270 8.21 0.09 3.21
N PHE A 271 7.01 -0.01 2.64
CA PHE A 271 6.67 0.68 1.38
C PHE A 271 6.71 2.19 1.54
N GLY A 272 6.30 2.73 2.71
CA GLY A 272 6.43 4.14 3.04
C GLY A 272 7.88 4.62 3.06
N LEU A 273 8.79 3.83 3.67
CA LEU A 273 10.23 4.09 3.68
C LEU A 273 10.79 4.10 2.25
N ILE A 274 10.50 3.08 1.44
CA ILE A 274 10.96 3.01 0.04
C ILE A 274 10.47 4.23 -0.74
N TRP A 275 9.21 4.65 -0.56
CA TRP A 275 8.69 5.86 -1.19
C TRP A 275 9.44 7.12 -0.79
N ILE A 276 9.71 7.33 0.50
CA ILE A 276 10.43 8.52 0.97
C ILE A 276 11.88 8.49 0.47
N GLU A 277 12.57 7.36 0.59
CA GLU A 277 13.95 7.17 0.12
C GLU A 277 14.07 7.44 -1.38
N PHE A 278 13.10 6.94 -2.15
CA PHE A 278 13.00 7.19 -3.58
C PHE A 278 12.80 8.69 -3.89
N CYS A 279 11.95 9.39 -3.14
CA CYS A 279 11.72 10.82 -3.36
C CYS A 279 12.92 11.69 -2.98
N LEU A 280 13.64 11.32 -1.92
CA LEU A 280 14.78 12.07 -1.39
C LEU A 280 16.12 11.70 -2.05
N GLN A 281 16.14 10.69 -2.93
CA GLN A 281 17.35 10.16 -3.58
C GLN A 281 18.37 9.60 -2.57
N HIS A 282 17.87 8.91 -1.53
CA HIS A 282 18.70 8.19 -0.57
C HIS A 282 19.05 6.79 -1.09
N ASP A 283 20.21 6.66 -1.73
CA ASP A 283 20.60 5.42 -2.42
C ASP A 283 21.12 4.30 -1.49
N THR A 284 21.56 4.61 -0.27
CA THR A 284 22.28 3.63 0.58
C THR A 284 21.38 2.57 1.21
N GLU A 285 20.18 2.95 1.66
CA GLU A 285 19.27 2.05 2.40
C GLU A 285 18.18 1.44 1.51
N ILE A 286 17.84 2.09 0.40
CA ILE A 286 16.73 1.70 -0.47
C ILE A 286 16.90 0.30 -1.05
N GLU A 287 18.12 -0.11 -1.43
CA GLU A 287 18.38 -1.47 -1.92
C GLU A 287 18.14 -2.55 -0.86
N ARG A 288 18.41 -2.24 0.42
CA ARG A 288 18.14 -3.15 1.53
C ARG A 288 16.63 -3.28 1.74
N HIS A 289 15.91 -2.16 1.82
CA HIS A 289 14.46 -2.15 2.01
C HIS A 289 13.70 -2.80 0.84
N ILE A 290 14.14 -2.60 -0.41
CA ILE A 290 13.56 -3.30 -1.56
C ILE A 290 13.74 -4.82 -1.42
N ARG A 291 14.93 -5.30 -1.03
CA ARG A 291 15.15 -6.75 -0.83
C ARG A 291 14.24 -7.32 0.27
N GLU A 292 14.10 -6.59 1.38
CA GLU A 292 13.19 -6.97 2.47
C GLU A 292 11.73 -7.00 1.98
N ALA A 293 11.30 -6.00 1.20
CA ALA A 293 9.95 -5.94 0.65
C ALA A 293 9.71 -7.11 -0.32
N CYS A 294 10.65 -7.41 -1.21
CA CYS A 294 10.56 -8.54 -2.13
C CYS A 294 10.42 -9.89 -1.40
N PHE A 295 11.08 -10.04 -0.26
CA PHE A 295 11.00 -11.25 0.55
C PHE A 295 9.65 -11.40 1.25
N SER A 296 9.13 -10.31 1.82
CA SER A 296 7.93 -10.34 2.69
C SER A 296 6.61 -10.10 1.95
N LEU A 297 6.64 -9.61 0.70
CA LEU A 297 5.44 -9.25 -0.08
C LEU A 297 4.55 -10.45 -0.37
N ARG A 298 5.15 -11.57 -0.77
CA ARG A 298 4.42 -12.76 -1.20
C ARG A 298 3.56 -13.31 -0.06
N PHE A 299 2.32 -13.67 -0.38
CA PHE A 299 1.30 -14.15 0.55
C PHE A 299 0.78 -13.15 1.58
N SER A 300 1.31 -11.93 1.66
CA SER A 300 0.75 -10.86 2.50
C SER A 300 -0.55 -10.31 1.91
N ILE A 301 -1.22 -9.39 2.62
CA ILE A 301 -2.35 -8.63 2.04
C ILE A 301 -1.91 -7.64 0.95
N TRP A 302 -0.60 -7.37 0.86
CA TRP A 302 0.04 -6.53 -0.14
C TRP A 302 0.43 -7.30 -1.41
N ASP A 303 0.22 -8.62 -1.45
CA ASP A 303 0.49 -9.47 -2.62
C ASP A 303 -0.47 -9.14 -3.78
N LYS A 304 -0.19 -8.02 -4.47
CA LYS A 304 -0.98 -7.44 -5.56
C LYS A 304 -0.04 -6.97 -6.68
N PRO A 305 -0.43 -7.12 -7.97
CA PRO A 305 0.40 -6.74 -9.12
C PRO A 305 0.99 -5.33 -9.05
N GLN A 306 0.21 -4.36 -8.56
CA GLN A 306 0.64 -2.96 -8.38
C GLN A 306 1.88 -2.79 -7.49
N ASN A 307 2.02 -3.61 -6.45
CA ASN A 307 3.12 -3.51 -5.50
C ASN A 307 4.41 -4.14 -6.07
N TYR A 308 4.27 -5.23 -6.83
CA TYR A 308 5.36 -5.77 -7.65
C TYR A 308 5.84 -4.74 -8.68
N ALA A 309 4.89 -4.10 -9.37
CA ALA A 309 5.21 -3.09 -10.37
C ALA A 309 5.95 -1.89 -9.79
N PHE A 310 5.53 -1.41 -8.61
CA PHE A 310 6.23 -0.36 -7.90
C PHE A 310 7.68 -0.75 -7.57
N LEU A 311 7.91 -1.93 -6.99
CA LEU A 311 9.27 -2.37 -6.65
C LEU A 311 10.17 -2.49 -7.90
N VAL A 312 9.65 -3.07 -9.00
CA VAL A 312 10.41 -3.15 -10.26
C VAL A 312 10.69 -1.76 -10.82
N TRP A 313 9.71 -0.85 -10.79
CA TRP A 313 9.88 0.52 -11.28
C TRP A 313 10.94 1.30 -10.51
N VAL A 314 10.98 1.16 -9.17
CA VAL A 314 12.04 1.76 -8.34
C VAL A 314 13.40 1.14 -8.66
N GLN A 315 13.48 -0.19 -8.82
CA GLN A 315 14.73 -0.87 -9.20
C GLN A 315 15.26 -0.40 -10.57
N LEU A 316 14.40 -0.16 -11.56
CA LEU A 316 14.82 0.30 -12.89
C LEU A 316 15.50 1.68 -12.88
N GLN A 317 15.24 2.49 -11.86
CA GLN A 317 15.86 3.80 -11.69
C GLN A 317 17.24 3.71 -11.03
N GLN A 318 17.60 2.54 -10.49
CA GLN A 318 18.93 2.27 -9.96
C GLN A 318 19.87 1.80 -11.07
N TYR A 319 21.09 2.34 -11.09
CA TYR A 319 22.08 2.12 -12.15
C TYR A 319 22.36 0.63 -12.41
N ASN A 320 22.42 -0.18 -11.34
CA ASN A 320 22.77 -1.60 -11.39
C ASN A 320 21.73 -2.49 -12.08
N LYS A 321 20.49 -2.03 -12.24
CA LYS A 321 19.35 -2.85 -12.69
C LYS A 321 18.72 -2.38 -14.00
N LYS A 322 19.17 -1.25 -14.55
CA LYS A 322 18.62 -0.60 -15.75
C LYS A 322 18.49 -1.52 -16.98
N HIS A 323 19.41 -2.48 -17.13
CA HIS A 323 19.47 -3.39 -18.29
C HIS A 323 18.92 -4.80 -18.06
N GLN A 324 18.38 -5.09 -16.88
CA GLN A 324 17.76 -6.41 -16.64
C GLN A 324 16.37 -6.47 -17.30
N SER A 325 15.98 -7.65 -17.81
CA SER A 325 14.65 -7.80 -18.38
C SER A 325 13.57 -7.68 -17.30
N ILE A 326 12.45 -7.04 -17.66
CA ILE A 326 11.32 -6.80 -16.74
C ILE A 326 10.78 -8.12 -16.20
N GLU A 327 10.71 -9.16 -17.03
CA GLU A 327 10.22 -10.49 -16.65
C GLU A 327 11.12 -11.15 -15.61
N LYS A 328 12.44 -10.93 -15.70
CA LYS A 328 13.40 -11.45 -14.73
C LYS A 328 13.29 -10.73 -13.39
N LEU A 329 13.18 -9.39 -13.42
CA LEU A 329 12.95 -8.59 -12.21
C LEU A 329 11.62 -9.00 -11.57
N TRP A 330 10.53 -9.02 -12.32
CA TRP A 330 9.21 -9.45 -11.86
C TRP A 330 9.22 -10.86 -11.28
N GLY A 331 9.81 -11.82 -12.00
CA GLY A 331 9.91 -13.22 -11.58
C GLY A 331 10.73 -13.40 -10.31
N SER A 332 11.78 -12.58 -10.11
CA SER A 332 12.60 -12.63 -8.89
C SER A 332 11.82 -12.23 -7.63
N ILE A 333 10.82 -11.35 -7.77
CA ILE A 333 9.99 -10.87 -6.66
C ILE A 333 8.77 -11.78 -6.46
N ASN A 334 8.03 -12.05 -7.53
CA ASN A 334 6.79 -12.84 -7.47
C ASN A 334 7.06 -14.31 -7.13
N GLN A 335 8.24 -14.84 -7.45
CA GLN A 335 8.63 -16.25 -7.25
C GLN A 335 7.63 -17.25 -7.87
N GLN A 336 6.69 -16.79 -8.70
CA GLN A 336 5.81 -17.60 -9.53
C GLN A 336 6.49 -17.90 -10.86
N GLN A 337 6.24 -19.08 -11.41
CA GLN A 337 6.78 -19.47 -12.71
C GLN A 337 6.04 -18.83 -13.91
N LYS A 338 4.87 -18.19 -13.72
CA LYS A 338 4.05 -17.67 -14.84
C LYS A 338 3.41 -16.32 -14.52
N ILE A 339 3.55 -15.39 -15.45
CA ILE A 339 2.87 -14.08 -15.49
C ILE A 339 1.36 -14.30 -15.69
N THR A 340 0.55 -13.73 -14.79
CA THR A 340 -0.91 -13.83 -14.85
C THR A 340 -1.53 -12.77 -15.78
N LYS A 341 -2.84 -12.89 -16.05
CA LYS A 341 -3.58 -11.88 -16.83
C LYS A 341 -3.62 -10.51 -16.12
N HIS A 342 -3.56 -10.46 -14.79
CA HIS A 342 -3.58 -9.21 -14.04
C HIS A 342 -2.21 -8.53 -13.98
N ASP A 343 -1.13 -9.27 -14.22
CA ASP A 343 0.24 -8.74 -14.24
C ASP A 343 0.58 -8.04 -15.56
N ARG A 344 0.02 -8.53 -16.68
CA ARG A 344 0.30 -8.04 -18.04
C ARG A 344 0.28 -6.53 -18.23
N PRO A 345 -0.75 -5.77 -17.80
CA PRO A 345 -0.78 -4.32 -18.01
C PRO A 345 0.40 -3.62 -17.31
N TYR A 346 0.81 -4.10 -16.14
CA TYR A 346 1.98 -3.56 -15.43
C TYR A 346 3.29 -3.88 -16.15
N ILE A 347 3.42 -5.10 -16.69
CA ILE A 347 4.61 -5.51 -17.44
C ILE A 347 4.78 -4.67 -18.70
N TYR A 348 3.71 -4.47 -19.49
CA TYR A 348 3.75 -3.59 -20.66
C TYR A 348 4.15 -2.16 -20.27
N LEU A 349 3.61 -1.66 -19.15
CA LEU A 349 3.92 -0.31 -18.69
C LEU A 349 5.38 -0.15 -18.22
N LEU A 350 5.94 -1.18 -17.57
CA LEU A 350 7.35 -1.22 -17.16
C LEU A 350 8.29 -1.36 -18.36
N GLN A 351 7.93 -2.18 -19.34
CA GLN A 351 8.66 -2.29 -20.60
C GLN A 351 8.63 -0.95 -21.36
N ALA A 352 7.48 -0.26 -21.35
CA ALA A 352 7.36 1.08 -21.92
C ALA A 352 8.30 2.08 -21.24
N TYR A 353 8.33 2.07 -19.91
CA TYR A 353 9.24 2.91 -19.12
C TYR A 353 10.71 2.62 -19.46
N GLN A 354 11.12 1.34 -19.47
CA GLN A 354 12.49 0.93 -19.78
C GLN A 354 12.89 1.29 -21.23
N ALA A 355 11.97 1.13 -22.18
CA ALA A 355 12.21 1.54 -23.57
C ALA A 355 12.37 3.06 -23.70
N ALA A 356 11.58 3.85 -22.96
CA ALA A 356 11.72 5.31 -22.93
C ALA A 356 13.08 5.74 -22.36
N GLU A 357 13.55 5.07 -21.30
CA GLU A 357 14.88 5.28 -20.72
C GLU A 357 16.04 4.99 -21.69
N ASN A 358 15.83 4.05 -22.62
CA ASN A 358 16.81 3.69 -23.63
C ASN A 358 16.67 4.50 -24.94
N ASN A 359 15.86 5.58 -24.93
CA ASN A 359 15.53 6.41 -26.10
C ASN A 359 14.83 5.66 -27.25
N SER A 360 14.21 4.50 -26.96
CA SER A 360 13.43 3.72 -27.92
C SER A 360 11.96 4.15 -27.93
N ASN A 361 11.70 5.38 -28.38
CA ASN A 361 10.40 6.06 -28.24
C ASN A 361 9.21 5.29 -28.83
N LEU A 362 9.38 4.68 -30.02
CA LEU A 362 8.29 3.95 -30.69
C LEU A 362 7.89 2.68 -29.93
N ILE A 363 8.87 1.94 -29.43
CA ILE A 363 8.63 0.74 -28.61
C ILE A 363 7.97 1.16 -27.30
N ALA A 364 8.47 2.23 -26.67
CA ALA A 364 7.90 2.77 -25.45
C ALA A 364 6.44 3.16 -25.61
N TYR A 365 6.10 3.89 -26.68
CA TYR A 365 4.72 4.28 -26.96
C TYR A 365 3.82 3.07 -27.26
N ARG A 366 4.32 2.09 -28.04
CA ARG A 366 3.56 0.87 -28.34
C ARG A 366 3.19 0.11 -27.07
N GLU A 367 4.16 -0.17 -26.20
CA GLU A 367 3.89 -0.91 -24.97
C GLU A 367 3.03 -0.08 -23.99
N PHE A 368 3.19 1.24 -23.96
CA PHE A 368 2.33 2.13 -23.19
C PHE A 368 0.86 2.03 -23.64
N MET A 369 0.60 2.06 -24.95
CA MET A 369 -0.75 1.90 -25.49
C MET A 369 -1.30 0.49 -25.26
N ASN A 370 -0.46 -0.55 -25.38
CA ASN A 370 -0.85 -1.92 -25.03
C ASN A 370 -1.32 -2.02 -23.57
N ALA A 371 -0.63 -1.35 -22.64
CA ALA A 371 -1.03 -1.32 -21.24
C ALA A 371 -2.41 -0.65 -21.04
N LEU A 372 -2.65 0.50 -21.66
CA LEU A 372 -3.92 1.23 -21.54
C LEU A 372 -5.08 0.46 -22.18
N ASN A 373 -4.91 -0.03 -23.41
CA ASN A 373 -5.95 -0.80 -24.11
C ASN A 373 -6.30 -2.07 -23.33
N TYR A 374 -5.30 -2.73 -22.72
CA TYR A 374 -5.54 -3.91 -21.91
C TYR A 374 -6.44 -3.61 -20.71
N VAL A 375 -6.22 -2.46 -20.05
CA VAL A 375 -7.04 -2.01 -18.92
C VAL A 375 -8.46 -1.68 -19.39
N GLU A 376 -8.61 -0.95 -20.49
CA GLU A 376 -9.91 -0.57 -21.05
C GLU A 376 -10.75 -1.78 -21.45
N HIS A 377 -10.15 -2.79 -22.09
CA HIS A 377 -10.84 -4.00 -22.51
C HIS A 377 -11.26 -4.94 -21.38
N HIS A 378 -10.66 -4.82 -20.19
CA HIS A 378 -10.94 -5.70 -19.06
C HIS A 378 -11.75 -4.99 -17.95
N GLU A 379 -12.36 -3.83 -18.25
CA GLU A 379 -13.26 -3.08 -17.36
C GLU A 379 -12.72 -2.92 -15.93
N TYR A 380 -11.46 -2.50 -15.80
CA TYR A 380 -10.95 -2.11 -14.49
C TYR A 380 -11.70 -0.86 -14.02
N ASN A 381 -12.58 -1.01 -13.02
CA ASN A 381 -13.40 0.08 -12.48
C ASN A 381 -12.58 1.29 -12.02
N GLU A 382 -11.44 1.05 -11.36
CA GLU A 382 -10.50 2.09 -10.93
C GLU A 382 -9.06 1.60 -11.09
N LEU A 383 -8.20 2.45 -11.65
CA LEU A 383 -6.78 2.16 -11.81
C LEU A 383 -6.03 2.41 -10.49
N PRO A 384 -5.22 1.45 -10.00
CA PRO A 384 -4.40 1.68 -8.81
C PRO A 384 -3.42 2.84 -8.99
N SER A 385 -3.15 3.58 -7.91
CA SER A 385 -2.27 4.75 -7.94
C SER A 385 -0.88 4.43 -8.52
N GLU A 386 -0.33 3.26 -8.23
CA GLU A 386 0.97 2.81 -8.69
C GLU A 386 1.00 2.64 -10.21
N PHE A 387 -0.09 2.16 -10.82
CA PHE A 387 -0.21 2.08 -12.28
C PHE A 387 -0.14 3.48 -12.90
N LEU A 388 -0.93 4.41 -12.37
CA LEU A 388 -0.98 5.80 -12.85
C LEU A 388 0.34 6.54 -12.65
N ILE A 389 1.07 6.28 -11.56
CA ILE A 389 2.40 6.86 -11.31
C ILE A 389 3.42 6.37 -12.36
N ILE A 390 3.47 5.07 -12.63
CA ILE A 390 4.38 4.54 -13.65
C ILE A 390 3.99 5.08 -15.03
N ALA A 391 2.68 5.17 -15.33
CA ALA A 391 2.17 5.71 -16.58
C ALA A 391 2.52 7.19 -16.77
N LEU A 392 2.35 8.00 -15.72
CA LEU A 392 2.77 9.39 -15.68
C LEU A 392 4.28 9.51 -15.91
N SER A 393 5.07 8.69 -15.24
CA SER A 393 6.53 8.71 -15.36
C SER A 393 7.00 8.39 -16.78
N THR A 394 6.37 7.41 -17.44
CA THR A 394 6.60 7.09 -18.85
C THR A 394 6.13 8.24 -19.76
N ALA A 395 4.97 8.83 -19.48
CA ALA A 395 4.42 9.95 -20.24
C ALA A 395 5.31 11.20 -20.17
N ILE A 396 5.88 11.50 -19.00
CA ILE A 396 6.85 12.59 -18.82
C ILE A 396 8.10 12.33 -19.67
N LYS A 397 8.67 11.12 -19.63
CA LYS A 397 9.87 10.78 -20.43
C LYS A 397 9.63 10.91 -21.93
N LEU A 398 8.46 10.48 -22.40
CA LEU A 398 8.08 10.62 -23.80
C LEU A 398 7.59 12.03 -24.17
N SER A 399 7.36 12.93 -23.21
CA SER A 399 6.74 14.25 -23.42
C SER A 399 5.32 14.16 -24.00
N MET A 400 4.53 13.19 -23.54
CA MET A 400 3.14 12.98 -23.93
C MET A 400 2.18 13.87 -23.13
N HIS A 401 2.12 15.16 -23.49
CA HIS A 401 1.44 16.21 -22.72
C HIS A 401 -0.02 15.90 -22.33
N THR A 402 -0.82 15.36 -23.25
CA THR A 402 -2.23 15.03 -23.00
C THR A 402 -2.39 13.98 -21.90
N TYR A 403 -1.54 12.93 -21.92
CA TYR A 403 -1.53 11.89 -20.88
C TYR A 403 -0.97 12.41 -19.56
N ILE A 404 0.04 13.30 -19.60
CA ILE A 404 0.58 13.95 -18.40
C ILE A 404 -0.52 14.70 -17.65
N ILE A 405 -1.28 15.57 -18.34
CA ILE A 405 -2.39 16.31 -17.71
C ILE A 405 -3.44 15.35 -17.14
N LYS A 406 -3.84 14.34 -17.94
CA LYS A 406 -4.83 13.34 -17.52
C LYS A 406 -4.42 12.67 -16.21
N PHE A 407 -3.22 12.09 -16.15
CA PHE A 407 -2.79 11.33 -14.97
C PHE A 407 -2.46 12.22 -13.77
N VAL A 408 -1.93 13.43 -13.98
CA VAL A 408 -1.74 14.38 -12.87
C VAL A 408 -3.06 14.72 -12.21
N LYS A 409 -4.11 14.96 -13.01
CA LYS A 409 -5.46 15.23 -12.50
C LYS A 409 -6.00 14.03 -11.71
N GLU A 410 -6.00 12.83 -12.31
CA GLU A 410 -6.48 11.60 -11.68
C GLU A 410 -5.74 11.28 -10.37
N LEU A 411 -4.40 11.37 -10.36
CA LEU A 411 -3.59 11.16 -9.15
C LEU A 411 -3.87 12.19 -8.06
N THR A 412 -4.06 13.47 -8.44
CA THR A 412 -4.40 14.53 -7.49
C THR A 412 -5.76 14.27 -6.85
N GLU A 413 -6.75 13.83 -7.63
CA GLU A 413 -8.07 13.43 -7.11
C GLU A 413 -7.95 12.25 -6.14
N ILE A 414 -7.24 11.18 -6.53
CA ILE A 414 -7.05 9.97 -5.70
C ILE A 414 -6.39 10.31 -4.36
N PHE A 415 -5.29 11.05 -4.35
CA PHE A 415 -4.57 11.33 -3.11
C PHE A 415 -5.30 12.33 -2.20
N ASN A 416 -6.16 13.18 -2.77
CA ASN A 416 -6.99 14.11 -2.01
C ASN A 416 -8.25 13.45 -1.39
N LEU A 417 -8.60 12.21 -1.77
CA LEU A 417 -9.69 11.46 -1.09
C LEU A 417 -9.36 11.20 0.39
N GLN A 418 -8.08 10.94 0.69
CA GLN A 418 -7.58 10.78 2.06
C GLN A 418 -6.28 11.58 2.23
N PRO A 419 -6.37 12.92 2.35
CA PRO A 419 -5.20 13.80 2.33
C PRO A 419 -4.30 13.63 3.56
N ASN A 420 -4.85 13.03 4.61
CA ASN A 420 -4.16 12.77 5.88
C ASN A 420 -3.54 11.36 5.95
N GLU A 421 -3.71 10.53 4.92
CA GLU A 421 -3.08 9.22 4.87
C GLU A 421 -1.58 9.38 4.53
N PRO A 422 -0.65 8.84 5.35
CA PRO A 422 0.78 9.03 5.17
C PRO A 422 1.35 8.71 3.79
N HIS A 423 0.94 7.61 3.15
CA HIS A 423 1.40 7.27 1.79
C HIS A 423 0.94 8.30 0.76
N ASN A 424 -0.30 8.79 0.86
CA ASN A 424 -0.83 9.84 0.00
C ASN A 424 -0.06 11.14 0.16
N VAL A 425 0.33 11.52 1.37
CA VAL A 425 1.18 12.71 1.61
C VAL A 425 2.52 12.56 0.88
N ILE A 426 3.17 11.39 1.01
CA ILE A 426 4.47 11.12 0.37
C ILE A 426 4.33 11.12 -1.16
N LYS A 427 3.30 10.45 -1.69
CA LYS A 427 3.02 10.40 -3.13
C LYS A 427 2.63 11.76 -3.71
N LEU A 428 1.93 12.60 -2.95
CA LEU A 428 1.63 13.99 -3.32
C LEU A 428 2.90 14.84 -3.39
N MET A 429 3.83 14.66 -2.45
CA MET A 429 5.15 15.30 -2.53
C MET A 429 5.84 14.90 -3.84
N TRP A 430 5.91 13.60 -4.14
CA TRP A 430 6.47 13.12 -5.41
C TRP A 430 5.77 13.77 -6.61
N LEU A 431 4.44 13.76 -6.66
CA LEU A 431 3.67 14.31 -7.77
C LEU A 431 3.99 15.81 -8.00
N LYS A 432 4.06 16.60 -6.93
CA LYS A 432 4.43 18.03 -6.99
C LYS A 432 5.84 18.24 -7.54
N THR A 433 6.80 17.39 -7.20
CA THR A 433 8.17 17.48 -7.76
C THR A 433 8.21 17.15 -9.26
N GLN A 434 7.33 16.28 -9.75
CA GLN A 434 7.24 15.98 -11.17
C GLN A 434 6.54 17.09 -11.94
N THR A 435 5.43 17.64 -11.41
CA THR A 435 4.69 18.73 -12.07
C THR A 435 5.47 20.03 -12.14
N ALA A 436 6.28 20.35 -11.13
CA ALA A 436 7.17 21.52 -11.17
C ALA A 436 8.19 21.49 -12.33
N LYS A 437 8.55 20.30 -12.83
CA LYS A 437 9.46 20.14 -13.98
C LYS A 437 8.76 20.32 -15.32
N ILE A 438 7.43 20.35 -15.35
CA ILE A 438 6.62 20.46 -16.57
C ILE A 438 6.32 21.95 -16.80
N ASN A 439 7.14 22.63 -17.62
CA ASN A 439 7.02 24.07 -17.91
C ASN A 439 5.60 24.55 -18.29
N GLU A 440 5.15 25.67 -17.72
CA GLU A 440 3.83 26.29 -17.91
C GLU A 440 3.66 27.13 -19.21
N ASN A 441 4.69 27.34 -20.04
CA ASN A 441 4.64 28.31 -21.16
C ASN A 441 4.32 27.74 -22.57
N LYS A 442 3.79 26.51 -22.69
CA LYS A 442 3.73 25.80 -23.98
C LYS A 442 2.43 25.98 -24.79
N CYS A 443 1.36 26.52 -24.18
CA CYS A 443 0.03 26.59 -24.80
C CYS A 443 -0.07 27.62 -25.94
N ALA A 444 0.68 28.73 -25.86
CA ALA A 444 0.67 29.78 -26.87
C ALA A 444 1.34 29.33 -28.19
N GLU A 445 2.50 28.69 -28.11
CA GLU A 445 3.22 28.18 -29.30
C GLU A 445 2.45 27.06 -29.99
N TYR A 446 1.80 26.18 -29.22
CA TYR A 446 0.90 25.15 -29.73
C TYR A 446 -0.25 25.76 -30.55
N SER A 447 -0.91 26.78 -29.98
CA SER A 447 -2.03 27.47 -30.63
C SER A 447 -1.58 28.21 -31.90
N TYR A 448 -0.41 28.83 -31.86
CA TYR A 448 0.21 29.51 -32.99
C TYR A 448 0.52 28.55 -34.14
N ALA A 449 1.09 27.38 -33.86
CA ALA A 449 1.37 26.37 -34.89
C ALA A 449 0.10 25.91 -35.62
N LEU A 450 -1.00 25.69 -34.88
CA LEU A 450 -2.29 25.34 -35.49
C LEU A 450 -2.89 26.49 -36.29
N GLN A 451 -2.69 27.74 -35.86
CA GLN A 451 -3.12 28.91 -36.59
C GLN A 451 -2.38 29.06 -37.93
N LEU A 452 -1.07 28.80 -37.98
CA LEU A 452 -0.29 28.80 -39.22
C LEU A 452 -0.81 27.78 -40.24
N VAL A 453 -1.17 26.57 -39.78
CA VAL A 453 -1.78 25.54 -40.63
C VAL A 453 -3.12 26.03 -41.20
N LYS A 454 -3.97 26.65 -40.36
CA LYS A 454 -5.27 27.22 -40.79
C LYS A 454 -5.09 28.36 -41.78
N GLN A 455 -4.06 29.20 -41.61
CA GLN A 455 -3.72 30.31 -42.51
C GLN A 455 -3.01 29.85 -43.79
N LYS A 456 -2.84 28.52 -43.99
CA LYS A 456 -2.16 27.92 -45.15
C LYS A 456 -0.67 28.31 -45.28
N GLN A 457 -0.04 28.76 -44.19
CA GLN A 457 1.39 29.05 -44.14
C GLN A 457 2.17 27.75 -43.86
N PHE A 458 2.16 26.82 -44.81
CA PHE A 458 2.53 25.42 -44.57
C PHE A 458 4.02 25.18 -44.27
N VAL A 459 4.92 25.94 -44.88
CA VAL A 459 6.38 25.80 -44.66
C VAL A 459 6.76 26.26 -43.25
N THR A 460 6.28 27.43 -42.83
CA THR A 460 6.51 27.97 -41.48
C THR A 460 5.77 27.15 -40.43
N ALA A 461 4.57 26.65 -40.74
CA ALA A 461 3.85 25.70 -39.90
C ALA A 461 4.69 24.42 -39.69
N GLY A 462 5.24 23.83 -40.75
CA GLY A 462 6.09 22.64 -40.68
C GLY A 462 7.30 22.81 -39.77
N GLN A 463 8.05 23.90 -39.94
CA GLN A 463 9.19 24.23 -39.08
C GLN A 463 8.79 24.41 -37.60
N THR A 464 7.65 25.04 -37.36
CA THR A 464 7.13 25.24 -35.99
C THR A 464 6.67 23.93 -35.37
N LEU A 465 6.00 23.08 -36.14
CA LEU A 465 5.57 21.74 -35.71
C LEU A 465 6.75 20.84 -35.35
N PHE A 466 7.84 20.86 -36.13
CA PHE A 466 9.05 20.10 -35.82
C PHE A 466 9.76 20.59 -34.56
N LYS A 467 9.76 21.90 -34.30
CA LYS A 467 10.27 22.45 -33.03
C LYS A 467 9.41 22.05 -31.83
N LEU A 468 8.09 21.96 -32.01
CA LEU A 468 7.14 21.57 -30.97
C LEU A 468 7.08 20.07 -30.71
N TRP A 469 7.32 19.23 -31.72
CA TRP A 469 7.13 17.79 -31.62
C TRP A 469 7.87 17.13 -30.45
N PRO A 470 9.16 17.43 -30.15
CA PRO A 470 9.84 16.87 -28.98
C PRO A 470 9.15 17.18 -27.63
N LEU A 471 8.34 18.24 -27.57
CA LEU A 471 7.60 18.68 -26.38
C LEU A 471 6.19 18.09 -26.28
N TYR A 472 5.66 17.56 -27.39
CA TYR A 472 4.29 17.08 -27.58
C TYR A 472 4.26 15.76 -28.36
N ARG A 473 5.20 14.85 -28.09
CA ARG A 473 5.28 13.61 -28.87
C ARG A 473 3.99 12.83 -28.74
N PHE A 474 3.62 12.20 -29.85
CA PHE A 474 2.42 11.39 -29.99
C PHE A 474 1.10 12.16 -29.76
N ASP A 475 1.13 13.50 -29.80
CA ASP A 475 -0.10 14.29 -29.85
C ASP A 475 -0.85 14.04 -31.17
N ILE A 476 -2.11 13.64 -31.07
CA ILE A 476 -2.95 13.25 -32.22
C ILE A 476 -3.12 14.40 -33.21
N THR A 477 -3.25 15.64 -32.71
CA THR A 477 -3.53 16.81 -33.56
C THR A 477 -2.27 17.23 -34.31
N LEU A 478 -1.15 17.39 -33.60
CA LEU A 478 0.13 17.74 -34.22
C LEU A 478 0.61 16.63 -35.16
N ALA A 479 0.45 15.36 -34.76
CA ALA A 479 0.79 14.23 -35.61
C ALA A 479 0.04 14.26 -36.93
N ARG A 480 -1.28 14.54 -36.89
CA ARG A 480 -2.09 14.69 -38.09
C ARG A 480 -1.56 15.82 -39.00
N CYS A 481 -1.27 16.99 -38.43
CA CYS A 481 -0.72 18.11 -39.20
C CYS A 481 0.63 17.75 -39.86
N ILE A 482 1.56 17.14 -39.10
CA ILE A 482 2.86 16.72 -39.63
C ILE A 482 2.68 15.70 -40.76
N VAL A 483 1.83 14.70 -40.56
CA VAL A 483 1.56 13.65 -41.55
C VAL A 483 0.92 14.22 -42.83
N GLU A 484 -0.06 15.12 -42.71
CA GLU A 484 -0.71 15.76 -43.86
C GLU A 484 0.25 16.65 -44.65
N LEU A 485 1.08 17.45 -43.95
CA LEU A 485 2.09 18.30 -44.58
C LEU A 485 3.18 17.48 -45.27
N PHE A 486 3.63 16.39 -44.63
CA PHE A 486 4.59 15.46 -45.21
C PHE A 486 4.05 14.79 -46.47
N ALA A 487 2.84 14.23 -46.40
CA ALA A 487 2.23 13.52 -47.53
C ALA A 487 2.07 14.40 -48.77
N ARG A 488 1.81 15.70 -48.56
CA ARG A 488 1.65 16.70 -49.61
C ARG A 488 2.96 17.36 -50.06
N GLY A 489 4.09 17.01 -49.46
CA GLY A 489 5.41 17.50 -49.86
C GLY A 489 5.75 18.92 -49.37
N TYR A 490 5.12 19.39 -48.29
CA TYR A 490 5.38 20.72 -47.72
C TYR A 490 6.50 20.75 -46.66
N LEU A 491 7.14 19.61 -46.39
CA LEU A 491 8.21 19.49 -45.38
C LEU A 491 9.53 19.15 -46.08
N ASP A 492 10.53 20.00 -45.93
CA ASP A 492 11.92 19.66 -46.23
C ASP A 492 12.45 18.78 -45.10
N LEU A 493 12.94 17.58 -45.41
CA LEU A 493 13.28 16.59 -44.39
C LEU A 493 14.78 16.37 -44.24
N TYR A 494 15.32 16.83 -43.11
CA TYR A 494 16.58 16.35 -42.56
C TYR A 494 16.42 14.97 -41.89
N VAL A 495 17.54 14.30 -41.58
CA VAL A 495 17.53 12.96 -40.97
C VAL A 495 16.78 12.93 -39.62
N SER A 496 16.94 13.97 -38.79
CA SER A 496 16.22 14.13 -37.52
C SER A 496 14.71 14.26 -37.70
N GLU A 497 14.26 14.96 -38.74
CA GLU A 497 12.85 15.21 -39.01
C GLU A 497 12.15 13.99 -39.61
N LYS A 498 12.88 13.10 -40.31
CA LYS A 498 12.36 11.80 -40.72
C LYS A 498 11.90 10.96 -39.53
N ASN A 499 12.65 10.98 -38.43
CA ASN A 499 12.26 10.29 -37.20
C ASN A 499 10.98 10.89 -36.60
N THR A 500 10.86 12.22 -36.57
CA THR A 500 9.64 12.92 -36.14
C THR A 500 8.43 12.53 -36.99
N VAL A 501 8.58 12.49 -38.32
CA VAL A 501 7.51 12.06 -39.22
C VAL A 501 7.12 10.60 -38.97
N ASN A 502 8.11 9.72 -38.72
CA ASN A 502 7.83 8.32 -38.40
C ASN A 502 7.08 8.17 -37.07
N GLU A 503 7.48 8.90 -36.02
CA GLU A 503 6.76 8.97 -34.74
C GLU A 503 5.32 9.48 -34.93
N ALA A 504 5.13 10.55 -35.71
CA ALA A 504 3.81 11.11 -36.01
C ALA A 504 2.91 10.15 -36.80
N ARG A 505 3.47 9.45 -37.80
CA ARG A 505 2.74 8.41 -38.54
C ARG A 505 2.35 7.24 -37.63
N TRP A 506 3.23 6.86 -36.71
CA TRP A 506 3.02 5.72 -35.81
C TRP A 506 1.78 5.90 -34.93
N VAL A 507 1.45 7.13 -34.50
CA VAL A 507 0.22 7.48 -33.75
C VAL A 507 -1.04 6.89 -34.41
N PHE A 508 -1.07 6.83 -35.74
CA PHE A 508 -2.20 6.30 -36.51
C PHE A 508 -1.97 4.87 -37.02
N GLU A 509 -0.73 4.50 -37.33
CA GLU A 509 -0.43 3.16 -37.82
C GLU A 509 -0.47 2.08 -36.75
N SER A 510 -0.26 2.44 -35.48
CA SER A 510 -0.32 1.51 -34.34
C SER A 510 -1.74 1.22 -33.84
N GLN A 511 -2.76 1.92 -34.36
CA GLN A 511 -4.14 1.69 -33.98
C GLN A 511 -4.70 0.47 -34.72
N ASP A 512 -5.46 -0.38 -34.02
CA ASP A 512 -6.13 -1.55 -34.62
C ASP A 512 -7.03 -1.14 -35.80
N ILE A 513 -7.78 -0.05 -35.62
CA ILE A 513 -8.62 0.55 -36.65
C ILE A 513 -8.07 1.93 -37.02
N LYS A 514 -7.46 2.01 -38.21
CA LYS A 514 -6.90 3.27 -38.72
C LYS A 514 -8.01 4.29 -39.02
N PRO A 515 -7.82 5.58 -38.69
CA PRO A 515 -8.79 6.63 -39.02
C PRO A 515 -9.05 6.75 -40.53
N GLU A 516 -10.29 7.03 -40.91
CA GLU A 516 -10.71 7.04 -42.32
C GLU A 516 -10.00 8.13 -43.15
N TRP A 517 -9.73 9.29 -42.54
CA TRP A 517 -8.95 10.36 -43.17
C TRP A 517 -7.52 9.89 -43.48
N TYR A 518 -6.92 9.07 -42.61
CA TYR A 518 -5.55 8.58 -42.78
C TYR A 518 -5.48 7.52 -43.88
N LYS A 519 -6.46 6.61 -43.95
CA LYS A 519 -6.59 5.65 -45.07
C LYS A 519 -6.72 6.37 -46.40
N THR A 520 -7.61 7.36 -46.47
CA THR A 520 -7.81 8.21 -47.66
C THR A 520 -6.54 8.96 -48.06
N LEU A 521 -5.73 9.37 -47.09
CA LEU A 521 -4.46 10.03 -47.37
C LEU A 521 -3.40 9.05 -47.91
N LYS A 522 -3.32 7.82 -47.36
CA LYS A 522 -2.42 6.76 -47.85
C LYS A 522 -2.73 6.31 -49.28
N THR A 523 -4.00 6.26 -49.67
CA THR A 523 -4.39 5.92 -51.05
C THR A 523 -3.99 7.02 -52.04
N LYS A 524 -4.03 8.29 -51.61
CA LYS A 524 -3.65 9.45 -52.45
C LYS A 524 -2.14 9.69 -52.53
N HIS A 525 -1.38 9.35 -51.49
CA HIS A 525 0.05 9.66 -51.40
C HIS A 525 0.88 8.42 -51.09
N SER A 526 1.55 7.88 -52.10
CA SER A 526 2.38 6.65 -52.01
C SER A 526 3.54 6.75 -51.03
N VAL A 527 3.98 7.97 -50.70
CA VAL A 527 5.05 8.24 -49.71
C VAL A 527 4.71 7.66 -48.33
N LEU A 528 3.43 7.60 -47.96
CA LEU A 528 2.96 7.02 -46.70
C LEU A 528 2.87 5.47 -46.72
N ASN A 529 3.11 4.82 -47.86
CA ASN A 529 3.08 3.37 -47.96
C ASN A 529 4.44 2.73 -47.64
N LYS A 530 5.49 3.55 -47.49
CA LYS A 530 6.79 3.07 -46.99
C LYS A 530 6.63 2.55 -45.57
N LEU A 531 7.16 1.35 -45.34
CA LEU A 531 7.21 0.75 -44.01
C LEU A 531 7.93 1.68 -43.03
N LEU A 532 7.42 1.72 -41.80
CA LEU A 532 8.04 2.47 -40.70
C LEU A 532 9.24 1.72 -40.09
N TYR A 533 9.47 0.48 -40.53
CA TYR A 533 10.59 -0.40 -40.19
C TYR A 533 11.21 -1.02 -41.44
#